data_AF-A0A174CUV4-F1
#
_entry.id   AF-A0A174CUV4-F1
#
_cell.length_a   1.000
_cell.length_b   1.000
_cell.length_c   1.000
_cell.angle_alpha   90.00
_cell.angle_beta   90.00
_cell.angle_gamma   90.00
#
_symmetry.space_group_name_H-M   'P 1'
#
loop_
_entity.id
_entity.type
_entity.pdbx_description
1 polymer ?
#
loop_
_entity_poly.entity_id
_entity_poly.type
_entity_poly.pdbx_seq_one_letter_code
_entity_poly.pdbx_strand_id
1 'polypeptide(L)' 'MSKLTNVNKKIENTVVTKYKKIENAVVSKYQKIEDKFIDTFLAEDGETTSQAKDRIKENIKNI' A
#
# COMPACT_ATOMS: atom_id res chain seq x y z
N MET A 1 -23.41 -19.73 -23.57
CA MET A 1 -21.97 -19.59 -23.24
C MET A 1 -21.29 -20.93 -23.47
N SER A 2 -20.18 -20.99 -24.21
CA SER A 2 -19.46 -22.25 -24.48
C SER A 2 -18.65 -22.70 -23.24
N LYS A 3 -18.32 -24.00 -23.15
CA LYS A 3 -17.44 -24.52 -22.08
C LYS A 3 -16.10 -23.76 -22.03
N LEU A 4 -15.53 -23.46 -23.19
CA LEU A 4 -14.28 -22.71 -23.32
C LEU A 4 -14.38 -21.28 -22.75
N THR A 5 -15.47 -20.58 -23.05
CA THR A 5 -15.68 -19.22 -22.51
C THR A 5 -15.85 -19.20 -21.00
N ASN A 6 -16.41 -20.25 -20.40
CA ASN A 6 -16.48 -20.37 -18.93
C ASN A 6 -15.12 -20.65 -18.29
N VAL A 7 -14.28 -21.49 -18.92
CA VAL A 7 -12.91 -21.76 -18.45
C VAL A 7 -12.07 -20.48 -18.51
N ASN A 8 -12.13 -19.75 -19.62
CA ASN A 8 -11.39 -18.49 -19.77
C ASN A 8 -11.78 -17.47 -18.69
N LYS A 9 -13.08 -17.28 -18.43
CA LYS A 9 -13.57 -16.41 -17.34
C LYS A 9 -13.04 -16.83 -15.96
N LYS A 10 -12.93 -18.14 -15.68
CA LYS A 10 -12.35 -18.63 -14.42
C LYS A 10 -10.85 -18.33 -14.31
N ILE A 11 -10.11 -18.47 -15.41
CA ILE A 11 -8.68 -18.14 -15.46
C ILE A 11 -8.49 -16.64 -15.22
N GLU A 12 -9.25 -15.80 -15.95
CA GLU A 12 -9.25 -14.34 -15.78
C GLU A 12 -9.51 -13.95 -14.32
N ASN A 13 -10.62 -14.41 -13.73
CA ASN A 13 -10.95 -14.11 -12.34
C ASN A 13 -9.86 -14.54 -11.35
N THR A 14 -9.24 -15.69 -11.60
CA THR A 14 -8.15 -16.21 -10.77
C THR A 14 -6.91 -15.34 -10.88
N VAL A 15 -6.50 -14.98 -12.10
CA VAL A 15 -5.35 -14.11 -12.35
C VAL A 15 -5.60 -12.73 -11.73
N VAL A 16 -6.78 -12.16 -11.95
CA VAL A 16 -7.15 -10.84 -11.42
C VAL A 16 -7.10 -10.82 -9.89
N THR A 17 -7.69 -11.84 -9.26
CA THR A 17 -7.69 -11.94 -7.80
C THR A 17 -6.28 -12.12 -7.25
N LYS A 18 -5.43 -12.92 -7.90
CA LYS A 18 -4.07 -13.18 -7.43
C LYS A 18 -3.18 -11.95 -7.55
N TYR A 19 -3.20 -11.22 -8.66
CA TYR A 19 -2.35 -10.04 -8.79
C TYR A 19 -2.77 -8.95 -7.78
N LYS A 20 -4.07 -8.73 -7.58
CA LYS A 20 -4.58 -7.77 -6.57
C LYS A 20 -4.12 -8.13 -5.15
N LYS A 21 -4.08 -9.42 -4.81
CA LYS A 21 -3.55 -9.87 -3.51
C LYS A 21 -2.07 -9.55 -3.35
N ILE A 22 -1.27 -9.74 -4.40
CA ILE A 22 0.16 -9.43 -4.39
C ILE A 22 0.36 -7.92 -4.25
N GLU A 23 -0.36 -7.13 -5.04
CA GLU A 23 -0.34 -5.66 -4.98
C GLU A 23 -0.65 -5.16 -3.57
N ASN A 24 -1.77 -5.59 -2.98
CA ASN A 24 -2.16 -5.21 -1.63
C ASN A 24 -1.11 -5.61 -0.57
N ALA A 25 -0.52 -6.80 -0.72
CA ALA A 25 0.51 -7.27 0.20
C ALA A 25 1.80 -6.44 0.10
N VAL A 26 2.21 -6.05 -1.11
CA VAL A 26 3.40 -5.22 -1.35
C VAL A 26 3.18 -3.81 -0.82
N VAL A 27 2.05 -3.17 -1.16
CA VAL A 27 1.72 -1.81 -0.70
C VAL A 27 1.65 -1.76 0.82
N SER A 28 0.98 -2.74 1.45
CA SER A 28 0.89 -2.80 2.91
C SER A 28 2.25 -3.00 3.58
N LYS A 29 3.13 -3.84 3.01
CA LYS A 29 4.50 -4.00 3.55
C LYS A 29 5.31 -2.72 3.41
N TYR A 30 5.20 -2.04 2.27
CA TYR A 30 5.89 -0.77 2.05
C TYR A 30 5.42 0.29 3.07
N GLN A 31 4.10 0.43 3.26
CA GLN A 31 3.54 1.35 4.26
C GLN A 31 4.09 1.08 5.67
N LYS A 32 4.25 -0.18 6.08
CA LYS A 32 4.84 -0.53 7.38
C LYS A 32 6.32 -0.16 7.49
N ILE A 33 7.08 -0.31 6.42
CA ILE A 33 8.49 0.09 6.38
C ILE A 33 8.59 1.61 6.47
N GLU A 34 7.76 2.33 5.72
CA GLU A 34 7.64 3.79 5.77
C GLU A 34 7.26 4.27 7.18
N ASP A 35 6.23 3.69 7.79
CA ASP A 35 5.80 4.01 9.17
C ASP A 35 6.96 3.86 10.14
N LYS A 36 7.66 2.72 10.09
CA LYS A 36 8.79 2.45 10.99
C LYS A 36 9.94 3.43 10.76
N PHE A 37 10.24 3.77 9.51
CA PHE A 37 11.28 4.73 9.19
C PHE A 37 10.97 6.11 9.78
N ILE A 38 9.73 6.58 9.61
CA ILE A 38 9.29 7.87 10.15
C ILE A 38 9.35 7.85 11.67
N ASP A 39 8.79 6.82 12.30
CA ASP A 39 8.80 6.67 13.76
C ASP A 39 10.22 6.65 14.34
N THR A 40 11.15 5.97 13.66
CA THR A 40 12.53 5.80 14.15
C THR A 40 13.39 7.04 13.93
N PHE A 41 13.20 7.76 12.82
CA PHE A 41 14.17 8.76 12.36
C PHE A 41 13.62 10.18 12.22
N LEU A 42 12.31 10.34 12.00
CA LEU A 42 11.73 11.62 11.60
C LEU A 42 10.65 12.16 12.56
N ALA A 43 10.06 11.30 13.39
CA ALA A 43 9.12 11.71 14.43
C ALA A 43 9.85 12.53 15.50
N GLU A 44 9.27 13.66 15.88
CA GLU A 44 9.75 14.47 17.00
C GLU A 44 9.17 13.99 18.34
N ASP A 45 9.78 14.42 19.44
CA ASP A 45 9.35 14.02 20.79
C ASP A 45 7.87 14.36 21.03
N GLY A 46 7.09 13.32 21.36
CA GLY A 46 5.66 13.44 21.61
C GLY A 46 4.78 13.42 20.34
N GLU A 47 5.36 13.31 19.15
CA GLU A 47 4.60 13.05 17.93
C GLU A 47 4.26 11.57 17.76
N THR A 48 3.04 11.28 17.31
CA THR A 48 2.73 9.99 16.69
C THR A 48 3.25 9.93 15.26
N THR A 49 3.49 8.73 14.73
CA THR A 49 3.90 8.53 13.32
C THR A 49 2.95 9.22 12.32
N SER A 50 1.65 9.28 12.61
CA SER A 50 0.67 9.98 11.75
C SER A 50 0.87 11.50 11.76
N GLN A 51 1.11 12.08 12.94
CA GLN A 51 1.38 13.52 13.05
C GLN A 51 2.68 13.89 12.33
N ALA A 52 3.73 13.08 12.51
CA ALA A 52 4.98 13.26 11.79
C ALA A 52 4.77 13.19 10.26
N LYS A 53 3.98 12.22 9.77
CA LYS A 53 3.60 12.13 8.34
C LYS A 53 2.92 13.39 7.82
N ASP A 54 1.95 13.90 8.57
CA ASP A 54 1.20 15.08 8.15
C ASP A 54 2.09 16.34 8.15
N ARG A 55 2.91 16.54 9.18
CA ARG A 55 3.92 17.60 9.24
C ARG A 55 4.89 17.54 8.07
N ILE A 56 5.46 16.36 7.77
CA ILE A 56 6.39 16.18 6.65
C ILE A 56 5.71 16.52 5.31
N LYS A 57 4.46 16.08 5.11
CA LYS A 57 3.70 16.42 3.89
C LYS A 57 3.47 17.92 3.74
N GLU A 58 3.09 18.61 4.82
CA GLU A 58 2.93 20.06 4.80
C GLU A 58 4.25 20.78 4.52
N ASN A 59 5.36 20.34 5.12
CA ASN A 59 6.68 20.88 4.83
C ASN A 59 7.04 20.75 3.35
N ILE A 60 6.75 19.61 2.71
CA ILE A 60 7.02 19.39 1.28
C ILE A 60 6.16 20.29 0.39
N LYS A 61 4.90 20.54 0.75
CA LYS A 61 4.00 21.42 -0.04
C LYS A 61 4.39 22.90 0.00
N ASN A 62 5.11 23.30 1.05
CA ASN A 62 5.53 24.68 1.28
C ASN A 62 6.92 24.99 0.68
N ILE A 63 7.50 24.04 -0.07
CA ILE A 63 8.72 24.20 -0.87
C ILE A 63 8.32 24.55 -2.31
#